data_AF-A0A2T3EAR5-F1
#
_entry.id   AF-A0A2T3EAR5-F1
#
_cell.length_a   1.000
_cell.length_b   1.000
_cell.length_c   1.000
_cell.angle_alpha   90.00
_cell.angle_beta   90.00
_cell.angle_gamma   90.00
#
_symmetry.space_group_name_H-M   'P 1'
#
loop_
_entity.id
_entity.type
_entity.pdbx_description
1 polymer ?
#
loop_
_entity_poly.entity_id
_entity_poly.type
_entity_poly.pdbx_seq_one_letter_code
_entity_poly.pdbx_strand_id
1 'polypeptide(L)' 'MQQLAAHGPNVKVHWRDVKNCGPDTEDRLKARGFVETLPNEKFPDRIGFYMLTEAGYEAWKSKQ' A
#
# COMPACT_ATOMS: atom_id res chain seq x y z
N MET A 1 -4.58 -1.98 6.44
CA MET A 1 -3.75 -0.77 6.56
C MET A 1 -2.79 -0.77 7.75
N GLN A 2 -3.18 -1.29 8.92
CA GLN A 2 -2.22 -1.48 10.03
C GLN A 2 -0.97 -2.27 9.63
N GLN A 3 -1.09 -3.25 8.73
CA GLN A 3 0.06 -4.04 8.25
C GLN A 3 1.08 -3.18 7.52
N LEU A 4 0.65 -2.36 6.55
CA LEU A 4 1.53 -1.41 5.85
C LEU A 4 2.13 -0.37 6.81
N ALA A 5 1.31 0.19 7.70
CA ALA A 5 1.78 1.16 8.68
C ALA A 5 2.75 0.58 9.73
N ALA A 6 2.64 -0.72 10.04
CA ALA A 6 3.57 -1.41 10.94
C ALA A 6 4.98 -1.54 10.33
N HIS A 7 5.10 -1.56 9.00
CA HIS A 7 6.39 -1.53 8.31
C HIS A 7 6.96 -0.11 8.20
N GLY A 8 6.11 0.91 8.23
CA GLY A 8 6.47 2.32 8.11
C GLY A 8 6.25 2.90 6.70
N PRO A 9 6.36 4.22 6.55
CA PRO A 9 6.25 4.89 5.26
C PRO A 9 7.42 4.51 4.34
N ASN A 10 7.18 4.57 3.03
CA ASN A 10 8.16 4.28 1.96
C ASN A 10 8.76 2.86 2.01
N VAL A 11 8.14 1.93 2.73
CA VAL A 11 8.54 0.52 2.76
C VAL A 11 7.71 -0.29 1.76
N LYS A 12 8.41 -1.03 0.89
CA LYS A 12 7.79 -1.94 -0.07
C LYS A 12 7.35 -3.21 0.65
N VAL A 13 6.05 -3.48 0.62
CA VAL A 13 5.44 -4.68 1.20
C VAL A 13 4.84 -5.51 0.07
N HIS A 14 5.16 -6.79 0.02
CA HIS A 14 4.68 -7.65 -1.05
C HIS A 14 3.15 -7.79 -0.98
N TRP A 15 2.47 -7.78 -2.13
CA TRP A 15 1.00 -7.77 -2.17
C TRP A 15 0.36 -8.93 -1.39
N ARG A 16 1.04 -10.09 -1.32
CA ARG A 16 0.62 -11.27 -0.55
C ARG A 16 0.65 -11.09 0.96
N ASP A 17 1.51 -10.21 1.45
CA ASP A 17 1.64 -9.95 2.89
C ASP A 17 0.58 -8.94 3.37
N VAL A 18 0.02 -8.16 2.43
CA VAL A 18 -1.09 -7.24 2.69
C VAL A 18 -2.42 -7.97 2.58
N LYS A 19 -2.95 -8.42 3.72
CA LYS A 19 -4.27 -9.07 3.78
C LYS A 19 -5.40 -8.04 3.76
N ASN A 20 -6.55 -8.41 3.19
CA ASN A 20 -7.77 -7.59 3.12
C ASN A 20 -7.62 -6.26 2.34
N CYS A 21 -6.71 -6.20 1.38
CA CYS A 21 -6.62 -5.09 0.42
C CYS A 21 -7.17 -5.56 -0.94
N GLY A 22 -8.50 -5.65 -1.04
CA GLY A 22 -9.17 -6.02 -2.29
C GLY A 22 -9.10 -4.90 -3.35
N PRO A 23 -9.48 -5.19 -4.61
CA PRO A 23 -9.34 -4.26 -5.75
C PRO A 23 -9.95 -2.88 -5.47
N ASP A 24 -11.18 -2.84 -4.97
CA ASP A 24 -11.87 -1.57 -4.68
C ASP A 24 -11.18 -0.73 -3.59
N THR A 25 -10.57 -1.40 -2.61
CA THR A 25 -9.86 -0.71 -1.52
C THR A 25 -8.52 -0.21 -2.01
N GLU A 26 -7.81 -1.01 -2.79
CA GLU A 26 -6.57 -0.63 -3.42
C GLU A 26 -6.75 0.60 -4.32
N ASP A 27 -7.69 0.55 -5.27
CA ASP A 27 -7.93 1.65 -6.20
C ASP A 27 -8.28 2.94 -5.45
N ARG A 28 -9.09 2.85 -4.39
CA ARG A 28 -9.42 4.01 -3.55
C ARG A 28 -8.21 4.56 -2.79
N LEU A 29 -7.36 3.69 -2.26
CA LEU A 29 -6.17 4.13 -1.52
C LEU A 29 -5.12 4.74 -2.45
N LYS A 30 -4.94 4.14 -3.63
CA LYS A 30 -4.07 4.65 -4.68
C LYS A 30 -4.57 5.98 -5.22
N ALA A 31 -5.86 6.10 -5.53
CA ALA A 31 -6.47 7.35 -5.99
C ALA A 31 -6.38 8.50 -4.96
N ARG A 32 -6.28 8.15 -3.67
CA ARG A 32 -6.08 9.12 -2.57
C ARG A 32 -4.61 9.45 -2.30
N GLY A 33 -3.67 8.85 -3.04
CA GLY A 33 -2.24 8.99 -2.76
C GLY A 33 -1.82 8.38 -1.42
N PHE A 34 -2.62 7.46 -0.87
CA PHE A 34 -2.36 6.83 0.41
C PHE A 34 -1.34 5.70 0.28
N VAL A 35 -1.40 4.95 -0.82
CA VAL A 35 -0.44 3.90 -1.14
C VAL A 35 0.01 4.03 -2.59
N GLU A 36 1.24 3.63 -2.85
CA GLU A 36 1.75 3.40 -4.19
C GLU A 36 1.78 1.91 -4.50
N THR A 37 1.62 1.60 -5.79
CA THR A 37 1.67 0.22 -6.30
C THR A 37 2.88 0.11 -7.22
N LEU A 38 3.74 -0.86 -6.95
CA LEU A 38 4.90 -1.15 -7.76
C LEU A 38 4.66 -2.47 -8.51
N PRO A 39 5.08 -2.55 -9.78
CA PRO A 39 4.95 -3.76 -10.57
C PRO A 39 5.79 -4.91 -10.00
N ASN A 40 5.37 -6.14 -10.27
CA ASN A 40 6.16 -7.32 -9.91
C ASN A 40 7.33 -7.50 -10.90
N GLU A 41 8.52 -7.82 -10.40
CA GLU A 41 9.72 -8.03 -11.26
C GLU A 41 9.53 -9.16 -12.29
N LYS A 42 8.74 -10.20 -11.96
CA LYS A 42 8.43 -11.31 -12.88
C LYS A 42 7.22 -11.05 -13.78
N PHE A 43 6.30 -10.20 -13.34
CA PHE A 43 5.04 -9.93 -14.04
C PHE A 43 4.74 -8.43 -13.96
N PRO A 44 5.30 -7.61 -14.88
CA PRO A 44 5.17 -6.15 -14.80
C PRO A 44 3.72 -5.66 -14.94
N ASP A 45 2.84 -6.46 -15.55
CA ASP A 45 1.41 -6.17 -15.67
C ASP A 45 0.62 -6.39 -14.36
N ARG A 46 1.28 -6.91 -13.31
CA ARG A 46 0.66 -7.20 -12.01
C ARG A 46 1.32 -6.39 -10.91
N ILE A 47 0.52 -6.10 -9.90
CA ILE A 47 1.01 -5.45 -8.69
C ILE A 47 1.87 -6.44 -7.92
N GLY A 48 3.14 -6.08 -7.73
CA GLY A 48 4.08 -6.83 -6.93
C GLY A 48 4.10 -6.37 -5.49
N PHE A 49 4.09 -5.05 -5.30
CA PHE A 49 4.30 -4.46 -3.99
C PHE A 49 3.39 -3.27 -3.77
N TYR A 50 2.91 -3.14 -2.54
CA TYR A 50 2.31 -1.92 -2.03
C TYR A 50 3.36 -1.17 -1.22
N MET A 51 3.35 0.14 -1.33
CA MET A 51 4.19 1.01 -0.54
C MET A 51 3.30 2.05 0.11
N LEU A 52 3.41 2.22 1.42
CA LEU A 52 2.69 3.27 2.12
C LEU A 52 3.39 4.60 1.83
N THR A 53 2.65 5.60 1.36
CA THR A 53 3.23 6.94 1.17
C THR A 53 3.35 7.64 2.51
N GLU A 54 4.20 8.67 2.59
CA GLU A 54 4.25 9.53 3.78
C GLU A 54 2.90 10.14 4.11
N ALA A 55 2.18 10.63 3.10
CA ALA A 55 0.82 11.17 3.27
C ALA A 55 -0.16 10.13 3.81
N GLY A 56 -0.08 8.88 3.33
CA GLY A 56 -0.88 7.77 3.84
C GLY A 56 -0.52 7.42 5.29
N TYR A 57 0.77 7.40 5.62
CA TYR A 57 1.22 7.12 6.98
C TYR A 57 0.78 8.20 7.98
N GLU A 58 0.92 9.48 7.63
CA GLU A 58 0.44 10.60 8.45
C GLU A 58 -1.09 10.57 8.61
N ALA A 59 -1.82 10.30 7.53
CA ALA A 59 -3.27 10.15 7.59
C ALA A 59 -3.69 8.97 8.48
N TRP A 60 -2.97 7.85 8.45
CA TRP A 60 -3.18 6.72 9.37
C TRP A 60 -2.88 7.10 10.82
N LYS A 61 -1.77 7.81 11.07
CA LYS A 61 -1.34 8.25 12.40
C LYS A 61 -2.34 9.23 13.02
N SER A 62 -2.93 10.12 12.22
CA SER A 62 -3.97 11.06 12.66
C SER A 62 -5.31 10.41 13.01
N LYS A 63 -5.51 9.13 12.62
CA LYS A 63 -6.73 8.35 12.81
C LYS A 63 -6.62 7.31 13.94
N GLN A 64 -5.46 7.19 14.58
CA GLN A 64 -5.26 6.43 15.82
C GLN A 64 -5.76 7.22 17.02
#